data_AF-A0A0C3D4V1-F1
#
_entry.id   AF-A0A0C3D4V1-F1
#
_cell.length_a   1.000
_cell.length_b   1.000
_cell.length_c   1.000
_cell.angle_alpha   90.00
_cell.angle_beta   90.00
_cell.angle_gamma   90.00
#
_symmetry.space_group_name_H-M   'P 1'
#
loop_
_entity.id
_entity.type
_entity.pdbx_description
1 polymer ?
#
loop_
_entity_poly.entity_id
_entity_poly.type
_entity_poly.pdbx_seq_one_letter_code
_entity_poly.pdbx_strand_id
1 'polypeptide(L)'
;MPRRFLDVFPREIRDLIYTLVLQSPSGAVSLTPWTVEVARSLSLLRTCKQVRRECKDIIWQHNGLWLRDSTQLSRRLSYLERYKSIKHIRHLKIYLALLDRDELEWISTAFKCLVGWSRYGNLKTITLCAVRERPRSVEEFHEELQLMMLGDSVDGRLYRETSTWTRMAIYTGWPPFAHWGKQMWLKAMLQDSSKAYELLREMHGILRGELWVNGSLCFRDKHIIRTFDFDPRDGELHFVIGEASPG
;
A
#
# COMPACT_ATOMS: atom_id res chain seq x y z
N MET A 1 28.89 40.21 -3.08
CA MET A 1 27.82 39.18 -3.19
C MET A 1 27.66 38.51 -1.83
N PRO A 2 26.44 38.31 -1.32
CA PRO A 2 26.24 37.64 -0.04
C PRO A 2 26.80 36.22 -0.14
N ARG A 3 27.72 35.87 0.76
CA ARG A 3 28.23 34.49 0.87
C ARG A 3 27.03 33.58 1.16
N ARG A 4 26.92 32.45 0.48
CA ARG A 4 25.84 31.50 0.80
C ARG A 4 26.10 31.01 2.21
N PHE A 5 25.05 30.88 3.01
CA PHE A 5 25.14 30.48 4.43
C PHE A 5 26.03 29.25 4.67
N LEU A 6 26.05 28.31 3.73
CA LEU A 6 26.87 27.10 3.79
C LEU A 6 28.36 27.33 3.47
N ASP A 7 28.71 28.38 2.74
CA ASP A 7 30.11 28.69 2.39
C ASP A 7 30.90 29.27 3.58
N VAL A 8 30.21 29.59 4.68
CA VAL A 8 30.81 30.06 5.93
C VAL A 8 31.40 28.90 6.74
N PHE A 9 30.88 27.69 6.59
CA PHE A 9 31.32 26.52 7.33
C PHE A 9 32.39 25.74 6.56
N PRO A 10 33.43 25.21 7.23
CA PRO A 10 34.34 24.21 6.65
C PRO A 10 33.60 22.96 6.17
N ARG A 11 34.21 22.21 5.25
CA ARG A 11 33.58 21.01 4.65
C ARG A 11 33.21 19.98 5.70
N GLU A 12 34.07 19.81 6.70
CA GLU A 12 33.95 18.85 7.78
C GLU A 12 32.72 19.13 8.65
N ILE A 13 32.45 20.40 8.93
CA ILE A 13 31.27 20.83 9.69
C ILE A 13 29.99 20.63 8.87
N ARG A 14 30.04 20.90 7.55
CA ARG A 14 28.91 20.64 6.66
C ARG A 14 28.58 19.15 6.58
N ASP A 15 29.59 18.30 6.45
CA ASP A 15 29.41 16.84 6.40
C ASP A 15 28.78 16.32 7.70
N LEU A 16 29.20 16.84 8.86
CA LEU A 16 28.56 16.50 10.14
C LEU A 16 27.07 16.88 10.18
N ILE A 17 26.73 18.08 9.70
CA ILE A 17 25.34 18.54 9.59
C ILE A 17 24.55 17.65 8.64
N TYR A 18 25.11 17.32 7.47
CA TYR A 18 24.48 16.43 6.50
C TYR A 18 24.26 15.05 7.07
N THR A 19 25.24 14.47 7.75
CA THR A 19 25.13 13.16 8.40
C THR A 19 24.01 13.17 9.44
N LEU A 20 23.91 14.19 10.31
CA LEU A 20 22.84 14.29 11.31
C LEU A 20 21.45 14.45 10.70
N VAL A 21 21.33 15.12 9.55
CA VAL A 21 20.04 15.36 8.88
C VAL A 21 19.64 14.19 7.98
N LEU A 22 20.61 13.50 7.37
CA LEU A 22 20.39 12.42 6.40
C LEU A 22 20.39 11.03 7.03
N GLN A 23 20.96 10.86 8.23
CA GLN A 23 20.81 9.62 8.99
C GLN A 23 19.34 9.44 9.36
N SER A 24 18.71 8.41 8.77
CA SER A 24 17.45 7.93 9.33
C SER A 24 17.72 7.48 10.78
N PRO A 25 16.81 7.74 11.74
CA PRO A 25 16.87 7.15 13.07
C PRO A 25 17.01 5.61 13.06
N SER A 26 16.58 4.98 11.96
CA SER A 26 16.67 3.53 11.74
C SER A 26 17.95 3.07 11.01
N GLY A 27 18.78 4.00 10.49
CA GLY A 27 19.96 3.67 9.67
C GLY A 27 19.64 3.07 8.30
N ALA A 28 18.37 3.11 7.87
CA ALA A 28 17.90 2.53 6.63
C ALA A 28 17.10 3.55 5.80
N VAL A 29 17.34 3.56 4.49
CA VAL A 29 16.48 4.25 3.53
C VAL A 29 15.60 3.16 2.89
N SER A 30 14.34 3.13 3.30
CA SER A 30 13.35 2.29 2.64
C SER A 30 13.02 2.89 1.28
N LEU A 31 12.97 2.11 0.20
CA LEU A 31 12.46 2.58 -1.10
C LEU A 31 10.93 2.74 -1.11
N THR A 32 10.32 2.94 0.05
CA THR A 32 8.90 3.29 0.16
C THR A 32 8.77 4.79 -0.12
N PRO A 33 8.03 5.21 -1.16
CA PRO A 33 7.77 6.63 -1.44
C PRO A 33 7.12 7.39 -0.28
N TRP A 34 6.66 6.67 0.74
CA TRP A 34 5.64 7.10 1.68
C TRP A 34 6.14 7.23 3.13
N THR A 35 7.40 6.88 3.41
CA THR A 35 7.97 7.17 4.73
C THR A 35 8.42 8.64 4.76
N VAL A 36 7.91 9.39 5.74
CA VAL A 36 8.26 10.81 5.98
C VAL A 36 9.78 11.01 6.04
N GLU A 37 10.52 9.99 6.47
CA GLU A 37 11.97 9.96 6.53
C GLU A 37 12.63 10.02 5.15
N VAL A 38 12.13 9.27 4.15
CA VAL A 38 12.64 9.33 2.77
C VAL A 38 12.33 10.68 2.13
N ALA A 39 11.13 11.21 2.37
CA ALA A 39 10.74 12.53 1.90
C ALA A 39 11.63 13.64 2.51
N ARG A 40 11.97 13.54 3.80
CA ARG A 40 12.87 14.49 4.49
C ARG A 40 14.31 14.37 4.01
N SER A 41 14.89 13.18 3.98
CA SER A 41 16.29 12.98 3.57
C SER A 41 16.52 13.32 2.09
N LEU A 42 15.57 13.01 1.20
CA LEU A 42 15.66 13.39 -0.22
C LEU A 42 15.28 14.85 -0.49
N SER A 43 14.51 15.51 0.39
CA SER A 43 14.24 16.95 0.25
C SER A 43 15.51 17.80 0.40
N LEU A 44 16.45 17.39 1.25
CA LEU A 44 17.75 18.06 1.40
C LEU A 44 18.53 18.07 0.07
N LEU A 45 18.51 16.96 -0.66
CA LEU A 45 19.17 16.82 -1.97
C LEU A 45 18.56 17.73 -3.05
N ARG A 46 17.37 18.29 -2.82
CA ARG A 46 16.68 19.19 -3.75
C ARG A 46 16.91 20.67 -3.46
N THR A 47 17.61 21.01 -2.38
CA THR A 47 17.82 22.41 -1.95
C THR A 47 18.68 23.22 -2.93
N CYS A 48 19.91 22.77 -3.21
CA CYS A 48 20.78 23.41 -4.18
C CYS A 48 21.82 22.45 -4.78
N LYS A 49 22.46 22.86 -5.88
CA LYS A 49 23.47 22.05 -6.59
C LYS A 49 24.67 21.69 -5.73
N GLN A 50 25.05 22.53 -4.77
CA GLN A 50 26.14 22.28 -3.83
C GLN A 50 25.76 21.14 -2.89
N VAL A 51 24.73 21.33 -2.05
CA VAL A 51 24.22 20.30 -1.12
C VAL A 51 23.98 18.96 -1.83
N ARG A 52 23.37 18.95 -3.02
CA ARG A 52 23.18 17.71 -3.79
C ARG A 52 24.49 16.98 -4.10
N ARG A 53 25.53 17.71 -4.52
CA ARG A 53 26.84 17.11 -4.84
C ARG A 53 27.56 16.64 -3.58
N GLU A 54 27.41 17.36 -2.48
CA GLU A 54 28.08 17.05 -1.22
C GLU A 54 27.43 15.85 -0.51
N CYS A 55 26.11 15.75 -0.55
CA CYS A 55 25.33 14.76 0.20
C CYS A 55 25.06 13.44 -0.52
N LYS A 56 25.21 13.38 -1.86
CA LYS A 56 24.80 12.20 -2.66
C LYS A 56 25.50 10.91 -2.25
N ASP A 57 26.73 10.99 -1.73
CA ASP A 57 27.51 9.82 -1.34
C ASP A 57 27.34 9.56 0.17
N ILE A 58 27.23 10.62 0.97
CA ILE A 58 26.99 10.58 2.43
C ILE A 58 25.68 9.84 2.75
N ILE A 59 24.62 10.04 1.96
CA ILE A 59 23.34 9.36 2.18
C ILE A 59 23.48 7.84 2.10
N TRP A 60 24.31 7.32 1.18
CA TRP A 60 24.52 5.89 0.99
C TRP A 60 25.57 5.30 1.93
N GLN A 61 26.47 6.13 2.46
CA GLN A 61 27.42 5.71 3.50
C GLN A 61 26.74 5.45 4.84
N HIS A 62 25.66 6.17 5.13
CA HIS A 62 24.97 6.10 6.42
C HIS A 62 23.59 5.45 6.39
N ASN A 63 23.07 5.16 5.20
CA ASN A 63 21.80 4.46 5.07
C ASN A 63 21.94 3.23 4.18
N GLY A 64 21.57 2.07 4.71
CA GLY A 64 21.45 0.85 3.92
C GLY A 64 20.18 0.83 3.06
N LEU A 65 20.22 0.10 1.95
CA LEU A 65 19.02 -0.29 1.21
C LEU A 65 18.42 -1.52 1.87
N TRP A 66 17.22 -1.38 2.43
CA TRP A 66 16.48 -2.51 2.98
C TRP A 66 15.44 -2.98 1.97
N LEU A 67 15.47 -4.28 1.67
CA LEU A 67 14.37 -4.96 1.00
C LEU A 67 13.17 -4.96 1.94
N ARG A 68 11.96 -4.73 1.41
CA ARG A 68 10.74 -4.53 2.19
C ARG A 68 10.52 -5.70 3.18
N ASP A 69 10.48 -5.40 4.47
CA ASP A 69 9.90 -6.29 5.49
C ASP A 69 8.40 -6.51 5.21
N SER A 70 7.76 -7.42 5.98
CA SER A 70 6.30 -7.54 5.98
C SER A 70 5.64 -6.16 6.20
N THR A 71 4.67 -5.82 5.36
CA THR A 71 3.99 -4.51 5.40
C THR A 71 3.33 -4.29 6.76
N GLN A 72 3.21 -3.03 7.19
CA GLN A 72 2.47 -2.73 8.42
C GLN A 72 1.02 -3.22 8.32
N LEU A 73 0.46 -3.23 7.11
CA LEU A 73 -0.82 -3.88 6.83
C LEU A 73 -0.81 -5.37 7.17
N SER A 74 0.17 -6.15 6.69
CA SER A 74 0.30 -7.57 7.05
C SER A 74 0.35 -7.76 8.57
N ARG A 75 1.11 -6.92 9.28
CA ARG A 75 1.23 -6.98 10.74
C ARG A 75 -0.10 -6.68 11.44
N ARG A 76 -0.86 -5.67 10.99
CA ARG A 76 -2.20 -5.37 11.52
C ARG A 76 -3.16 -6.54 11.32
N LEU A 77 -3.21 -7.13 10.12
CA LEU A 77 -4.09 -8.28 9.85
C LEU A 77 -3.69 -9.50 10.69
N SER A 78 -2.40 -9.77 10.85
CA SER A 78 -1.92 -10.85 11.75
C SER A 78 -2.29 -10.59 13.22
N TYR A 79 -2.28 -9.34 13.66
CA TYR A 79 -2.70 -9.00 15.01
C TYR A 79 -4.21 -9.21 15.19
N LEU A 80 -5.00 -8.82 14.19
CA LEU A 80 -6.44 -9.00 14.19
C LEU A 80 -6.86 -10.48 14.27
N GLU A 81 -6.11 -11.38 13.65
CA GLU A 81 -6.33 -12.84 13.71
C GLU A 81 -6.42 -13.38 15.15
N ARG A 82 -5.77 -12.72 16.11
CA ARG A 82 -5.75 -13.13 17.52
C ARG A 82 -7.09 -12.91 18.23
N TYR A 83 -7.96 -12.06 17.69
CA TYR A 83 -9.25 -11.78 18.30
C TYR A 83 -10.29 -12.84 17.92
N LYS A 84 -11.04 -13.32 18.93
CA LYS A 84 -12.11 -14.30 18.71
C LYS A 84 -13.21 -13.78 17.77
N SER A 85 -13.47 -12.47 17.77
CA SER A 85 -14.46 -11.82 16.89
C SER A 85 -14.16 -12.04 15.41
N ILE A 86 -12.88 -12.05 15.01
CA ILE A 86 -12.48 -12.28 13.61
C ILE A 86 -12.89 -13.67 13.11
N LYS A 87 -13.00 -14.67 13.99
CA LYS A 87 -13.45 -16.01 13.60
C LYS A 87 -14.89 -16.04 13.07
N HIS A 88 -15.71 -15.04 13.41
CA HIS A 88 -17.09 -14.94 12.92
C HIS A 88 -17.19 -14.20 11.58
N ILE A 89 -16.15 -13.47 11.19
CA ILE A 89 -16.13 -12.75 9.92
C ILE A 89 -16.12 -13.75 8.76
N ARG A 90 -17.09 -13.57 7.87
CA ARG A 90 -17.28 -14.37 6.65
C ARG A 90 -16.94 -13.60 5.39
N HIS A 91 -17.10 -12.27 5.42
CA HIS A 91 -16.91 -11.42 4.27
C HIS A 91 -16.00 -10.25 4.64
N LEU A 92 -14.86 -10.16 3.96
CA LEU A 92 -13.94 -9.03 4.09
C LEU A 92 -14.03 -8.18 2.82
N LYS A 93 -14.29 -6.89 2.97
CA LYS A 93 -14.23 -5.93 1.87
C LYS A 93 -13.12 -4.93 2.13
N ILE A 94 -12.25 -4.71 1.16
CA ILE A 94 -11.14 -3.75 1.25
C ILE A 94 -11.33 -2.72 0.15
N TYR A 95 -11.50 -1.48 0.55
CA TYR A 95 -11.61 -0.33 -0.36
C TYR A 95 -10.24 0.28 -0.55
N LEU A 96 -9.83 0.41 -1.80
CA LEU A 96 -8.54 0.94 -2.21
C LEU A 96 -8.74 2.18 -3.05
N ALA A 97 -7.75 3.07 -3.04
CA ALA A 97 -7.76 4.22 -3.93
C ALA A 97 -7.78 3.77 -5.41
N LEU A 98 -7.05 2.70 -5.74
CA LEU A 98 -6.95 2.08 -7.05
C LEU A 98 -6.68 0.58 -6.89
N LEU A 99 -6.83 -0.16 -7.98
CA LEU A 99 -6.32 -1.52 -8.13
C LEU A 99 -5.14 -1.55 -9.11
N ASP A 100 -4.24 -0.59 -9.00
CA ASP A 100 -3.03 -0.58 -9.79
C ASP A 100 -1.98 -1.53 -9.21
N ARG A 101 -0.81 -1.61 -9.87
CA ARG A 101 0.25 -2.51 -9.44
C ARG A 101 0.73 -2.22 -8.01
N ASP A 102 0.93 -0.96 -7.63
CA ASP A 102 1.48 -0.63 -6.31
C ASP A 102 0.50 -1.01 -5.19
N GLU A 103 -0.80 -0.73 -5.35
CA GLU A 103 -1.84 -1.13 -4.39
C GLU A 103 -2.00 -2.66 -4.30
N LEU A 104 -2.00 -3.35 -5.45
CA LEU A 104 -2.11 -4.81 -5.50
C LEU A 104 -0.88 -5.50 -4.91
N GLU A 105 0.33 -5.00 -5.18
CA GLU A 105 1.57 -5.53 -4.60
C GLU A 105 1.58 -5.32 -3.08
N TRP A 106 1.20 -4.13 -2.62
CA TRP A 106 1.06 -3.83 -1.19
C TRP A 106 0.11 -4.81 -0.49
N ILE A 107 -1.07 -5.05 -1.05
CA ILE A 107 -2.07 -5.95 -0.48
C ILE A 107 -1.71 -7.43 -0.62
N SER A 108 -1.07 -7.82 -1.71
CA SER A 108 -0.65 -9.22 -1.92
C SER A 108 0.23 -9.71 -0.76
N THR A 109 1.09 -8.84 -0.21
CA THR A 109 1.88 -9.17 0.99
C THR A 109 1.01 -9.43 2.23
N ALA A 110 -0.14 -8.77 2.34
CA ALA A 110 -1.09 -8.91 3.44
C ALA A 110 -2.02 -10.11 3.26
N PHE A 111 -2.24 -10.57 2.02
CA PHE A 111 -3.05 -11.76 1.70
C PHE A 111 -2.53 -13.03 2.36
N LYS A 112 -1.21 -13.15 2.56
CA LYS A 112 -0.62 -14.28 3.28
C LYS A 112 -1.18 -14.41 4.71
N CYS A 113 -1.50 -13.29 5.37
CA CYS A 113 -2.10 -13.28 6.70
C CYS A 113 -3.58 -13.69 6.67
N LEU A 114 -4.29 -13.37 5.58
CA LEU A 114 -5.71 -13.74 5.41
C LEU A 114 -5.91 -15.25 5.20
N VAL A 115 -4.87 -15.97 4.78
CA VAL A 115 -4.89 -17.45 4.76
C VAL A 115 -5.11 -18.04 6.15
N GLY A 116 -4.53 -17.43 7.19
CA GLY A 116 -4.79 -17.84 8.57
C GLY A 116 -6.27 -17.69 8.93
N TRP A 117 -6.87 -16.58 8.51
CA TRP A 117 -8.29 -16.29 8.76
C TRP A 117 -9.23 -17.25 8.04
N SER A 118 -8.87 -17.70 6.84
CA SER A 118 -9.67 -18.71 6.13
C SER A 118 -9.51 -20.11 6.71
N ARG A 119 -8.30 -20.47 7.18
CA ARG A 119 -8.04 -21.80 7.75
C ARG A 119 -8.60 -21.97 9.16
N TYR A 120 -8.50 -20.95 9.99
CA TYR A 120 -8.86 -21.02 11.41
C TYR A 120 -10.17 -20.27 11.75
N GLY A 121 -10.77 -19.58 10.78
CA GLY A 121 -12.00 -18.83 10.91
C GLY A 121 -13.08 -19.28 9.93
N ASN A 122 -14.05 -18.39 9.68
CA ASN A 122 -15.16 -18.65 8.76
C ASN A 122 -15.10 -17.76 7.50
N LEU A 123 -13.93 -17.22 7.17
CA LEU A 123 -13.79 -16.30 6.04
C LEU A 123 -14.12 -17.05 4.73
N LYS A 124 -15.15 -16.58 4.03
CA LYS A 124 -15.64 -17.15 2.78
C LYS A 124 -15.27 -16.32 1.57
N THR A 125 -15.29 -14.99 1.71
CA THR A 125 -15.06 -14.08 0.59
C THR A 125 -14.19 -12.90 0.98
N ILE A 126 -13.35 -12.49 0.03
CA ILE A 126 -12.58 -11.25 0.11
C ILE A 126 -12.89 -10.44 -1.16
N THR A 127 -13.27 -9.18 -1.00
CA THR A 127 -13.56 -8.28 -2.11
C THR A 127 -12.63 -7.08 -2.05
N LEU A 128 -11.90 -6.80 -3.12
CA LEU A 128 -11.11 -5.58 -3.29
C LEU A 128 -11.85 -4.66 -4.26
N CYS A 129 -12.06 -3.41 -3.87
CA CYS A 129 -12.75 -2.43 -4.71
C CYS A 129 -11.87 -1.20 -4.88
N ALA A 130 -11.70 -0.74 -6.12
CA ALA A 130 -11.23 0.63 -6.37
C ALA A 130 -12.36 1.62 -6.02
N VAL A 131 -12.04 2.68 -5.28
CA VAL A 131 -12.96 3.78 -5.00
C VAL A 131 -13.00 4.68 -6.23
N ARG A 132 -14.11 4.61 -6.97
CA ARG A 132 -14.39 5.45 -8.16
C ARG A 132 -14.26 6.96 -7.86
N GLU A 133 -13.81 7.72 -8.87
CA GLU A 133 -14.10 9.15 -9.03
C GLU A 133 -15.53 9.39 -9.60
N ARG A 134 -16.53 8.62 -9.13
CA ARG A 134 -17.94 8.79 -9.54
C ARG A 134 -18.68 9.74 -8.59
N PRO A 135 -19.90 10.20 -8.95
CA PRO A 135 -20.77 10.87 -8.00
C PRO A 135 -20.97 9.97 -6.78
N ARG A 136 -20.47 10.44 -5.63
CA ARG A 136 -20.49 9.69 -4.38
C ARG A 136 -21.85 9.83 -3.73
N SER A 137 -22.33 8.77 -3.08
CA SER A 137 -23.45 8.94 -2.15
C SER A 137 -23.02 9.84 -0.99
N VAL A 138 -24.00 10.41 -0.29
CA VAL A 138 -23.72 11.18 0.92
C VAL A 138 -23.00 10.30 1.96
N GLU A 139 -23.36 9.01 2.07
CA GLU A 139 -22.68 8.10 3.00
C GLU A 139 -21.21 7.86 2.58
N GLU A 140 -20.94 7.59 1.30
CA GLU A 140 -19.58 7.36 0.80
C GLU A 140 -18.68 8.58 1.06
N PHE A 141 -19.22 9.80 0.94
CA PHE A 141 -18.49 11.02 1.28
C PHE A 141 -18.19 11.15 2.77
N HIS A 142 -19.13 10.79 3.64
CA HIS A 142 -18.91 10.78 5.09
C HIS A 142 -17.86 9.75 5.49
N GLU A 143 -17.85 8.56 4.88
CA GLU A 143 -16.83 7.52 5.12
C GLU A 143 -15.43 8.01 4.76
N GLU A 144 -15.27 8.72 3.64
CA GLU A 144 -13.99 9.29 3.25
C GLU A 144 -13.54 10.44 4.15
N LEU A 145 -14.44 11.36 4.51
CA LEU A 145 -14.15 12.39 5.51
C LEU A 145 -13.69 11.76 6.83
N GLN A 146 -14.39 10.71 7.26
CA GLN A 146 -14.05 9.96 8.44
C GLN A 146 -12.69 9.27 8.35
N LEU A 147 -12.32 8.74 7.18
CA LEU A 147 -10.99 8.19 6.94
C LEU A 147 -9.91 9.28 6.99
N MET A 148 -10.17 10.47 6.44
CA MET A 148 -9.22 11.59 6.49
C MET A 148 -9.06 12.15 7.90
N MET A 149 -10.11 12.16 8.71
CA MET A 149 -10.09 12.71 10.07
C MET A 149 -9.52 11.73 11.10
N LEU A 150 -9.83 10.44 10.97
CA LEU A 150 -9.59 9.42 12.00
C LEU A 150 -8.74 8.24 11.53
N GLY A 151 -8.32 8.22 10.26
CA GLY A 151 -7.53 7.14 9.70
C GLY A 151 -6.08 7.17 10.19
N ASP A 152 -5.54 5.98 10.45
CA ASP A 152 -4.14 5.81 10.78
C ASP A 152 -3.29 5.80 9.52
N SER A 153 -2.04 6.26 9.62
CA SER A 153 -1.06 6.08 8.54
C SER A 153 -0.43 4.69 8.63
N VAL A 154 -0.74 3.81 7.68
CA VAL A 154 -0.20 2.44 7.55
C VAL A 154 0.51 2.33 6.21
N ASP A 155 1.83 2.11 6.23
CA ASP A 155 2.67 2.08 5.02
C ASP A 155 2.52 3.34 4.14
N GLY A 156 2.17 4.46 4.78
CA GLY A 156 1.92 5.76 4.15
C GLY A 156 0.61 5.87 3.37
N ARG A 157 -0.35 4.96 3.63
CA ARG A 157 -1.76 5.06 3.26
C ARG A 157 -2.60 5.35 4.50
N LEU A 158 -3.69 6.08 4.33
CA LEU A 158 -4.74 6.11 5.34
C LEU A 158 -5.34 4.71 5.47
N TYR A 159 -5.62 4.30 6.69
CA TYR A 159 -6.18 2.99 7.02
C TYR A 159 -7.20 3.14 8.13
N ARG A 160 -8.35 2.49 7.95
CA ARG A 160 -9.34 2.33 9.01
C ARG A 160 -10.18 1.09 8.78
N GLU A 161 -10.38 0.31 9.83
CA GLU A 161 -11.27 -0.83 9.81
C GLU A 161 -12.62 -0.53 10.48
N THR A 162 -13.64 -1.23 10.00
CA THR A 162 -14.94 -1.35 10.65
C THR A 162 -15.37 -2.81 10.58
N SER A 163 -16.03 -3.30 11.62
CA SER A 163 -16.48 -4.69 11.65
C SER A 163 -17.86 -4.80 12.26
N THR A 164 -18.68 -5.62 11.63
CA THR A 164 -19.94 -6.16 12.16
C THR A 164 -19.71 -7.63 12.53
N TRP A 165 -20.76 -8.33 12.96
CA TRP A 165 -20.65 -9.74 13.37
C TRP A 165 -20.06 -10.66 12.28
N THR A 166 -20.47 -10.49 11.02
CA THR A 166 -20.06 -11.37 9.91
C THR A 166 -19.32 -10.67 8.79
N ARG A 167 -19.26 -9.33 8.80
CA ARG A 167 -18.66 -8.54 7.73
C ARG A 167 -17.65 -7.56 8.30
N MET A 168 -16.49 -7.47 7.66
CA MET A 168 -15.47 -6.48 7.97
C MET A 168 -15.19 -5.64 6.72
N ALA A 169 -15.09 -4.34 6.90
CA ALA A 169 -14.67 -3.42 5.85
C ALA A 169 -13.37 -2.71 6.29
N ILE A 170 -12.38 -2.73 5.41
CA ILE A 170 -11.14 -1.98 5.56
C ILE A 170 -11.16 -0.87 4.52
N TYR A 171 -11.05 0.35 4.99
CA TYR A 171 -10.95 1.54 4.17
C TYR A 171 -9.51 1.96 4.09
N THR A 172 -8.98 2.02 2.87
CA THR A 172 -7.67 2.60 2.61
C THR A 172 -7.81 3.80 1.70
N GLY A 173 -6.84 4.71 1.80
CA GLY A 173 -6.82 5.90 0.99
C GLY A 173 -5.41 6.45 0.89
N TRP A 174 -5.17 7.27 -0.11
CA TRP A 174 -3.94 8.03 -0.14
C TRP A 174 -3.99 9.15 0.90
N PRO A 175 -2.84 9.52 1.49
CA PRO A 175 -2.77 10.71 2.31
C PRO A 175 -3.15 11.94 1.47
N PRO A 176 -3.44 13.09 2.11
CA PRO A 176 -3.83 14.30 1.39
C PRO A 176 -2.74 14.70 0.37
N PHE A 177 -3.00 14.42 -0.91
CA PHE A 177 -2.19 14.86 -2.02
C PHE A 177 -2.82 16.10 -2.64
N ALA A 178 -1.99 17.06 -3.07
CA ALA A 178 -2.46 18.07 -4.01
C ALA A 178 -3.01 17.36 -5.26
N HIS A 179 -4.18 17.78 -5.73
CA HIS A 179 -4.88 17.18 -6.87
C HIS A 179 -3.97 16.98 -8.09
N TRP A 180 -3.10 17.97 -8.37
CA TRP A 180 -2.09 17.88 -9.43
C TRP A 180 -1.09 16.74 -9.24
N GLY A 181 -0.62 16.53 -7.99
CA GLY A 181 0.30 15.43 -7.66
C GLY A 181 -0.36 14.07 -7.88
N LYS A 182 -1.64 13.93 -7.52
CA LYS A 182 -2.46 12.74 -7.76
C LYS A 182 -2.54 12.42 -9.26
N GLN A 183 -2.86 13.42 -10.10
CA GLN A 183 -2.98 13.25 -11.55
C GLN A 183 -1.65 12.89 -12.23
N MET A 184 -0.55 13.54 -11.83
CA MET A 184 0.78 13.23 -12.36
C MET A 184 1.23 11.82 -11.99
N TRP A 185 0.95 11.38 -10.76
CA TRP A 185 1.23 10.02 -10.31
C TRP A 185 0.42 8.99 -11.09
N LEU A 186 -0.90 9.21 -11.24
CA LEU A 186 -1.80 8.36 -12.03
C LEU A 186 -1.29 8.19 -13.46
N LYS A 187 -0.81 9.28 -14.09
CA LYS A 187 -0.27 9.26 -15.46
C LYS A 187 1.03 8.48 -15.58
N ALA A 188 1.84 8.44 -14.51
CA ALA A 188 3.12 7.74 -14.50
C ALA A 188 2.99 6.25 -14.15
N MET A 189 2.12 5.89 -13.20
CA MET A 189 2.02 4.52 -12.65
C MET A 189 1.07 3.61 -13.42
N LEU A 190 0.04 4.15 -14.07
CA LEU A 190 -0.95 3.36 -14.80
C LEU A 190 -0.49 2.93 -16.21
N GLN A 191 0.80 3.06 -16.54
CA GLN A 191 1.31 2.80 -17.89
C GLN A 191 1.50 1.31 -18.20
N ASP A 192 1.49 0.42 -17.20
CA ASP A 192 1.76 -1.01 -17.41
C ASP A 192 0.77 -1.91 -16.66
N SER A 193 -0.41 -2.13 -17.26
CA SER A 193 -1.45 -3.03 -16.74
C SER A 193 -1.07 -4.52 -16.85
N SER A 194 -0.06 -4.86 -17.67
CA SER A 194 0.32 -6.26 -17.95
C SER A 194 0.76 -7.05 -16.71
N LYS A 195 1.28 -6.35 -15.68
CA LYS A 195 1.79 -6.94 -14.44
C LYS A 195 0.74 -7.12 -13.34
N ALA A 196 -0.41 -6.44 -13.45
CA ALA A 196 -1.50 -6.65 -12.48
C ALA A 196 -2.01 -8.10 -12.54
N TYR A 197 -2.04 -8.69 -13.73
CA TYR A 197 -2.47 -10.08 -13.93
C TYR A 197 -1.61 -11.09 -13.15
N GLU A 198 -0.29 -10.92 -13.13
CA GLU A 198 0.63 -11.81 -12.40
C GLU A 198 0.37 -11.77 -10.89
N LEU A 199 0.16 -10.57 -10.34
CA LEU A 199 -0.18 -10.36 -8.93
C LEU A 199 -1.53 -11.00 -8.58
N LEU A 200 -2.54 -10.81 -9.43
CA LEU A 200 -3.86 -11.43 -9.23
C LEU A 200 -3.80 -12.95 -9.23
N ARG A 201 -2.96 -13.51 -10.12
CA ARG A 201 -2.69 -14.96 -10.16
C ARG A 201 -1.99 -15.44 -8.89
N GLU A 202 -1.01 -14.69 -8.38
CA GLU A 202 -0.34 -15.00 -7.10
C GLU A 202 -1.34 -14.98 -5.94
N MET A 203 -2.13 -13.91 -5.83
CA MET A 203 -3.15 -13.75 -4.79
C MET A 203 -4.21 -14.85 -4.83
N HIS A 204 -4.66 -15.22 -6.03
CA HIS A 204 -5.56 -16.37 -6.21
C HIS A 204 -4.91 -17.69 -5.78
N GLY A 205 -3.65 -17.92 -6.13
CA GLY A 205 -2.90 -19.11 -5.70
C GLY A 205 -2.75 -19.23 -4.19
N ILE A 206 -2.69 -18.10 -3.47
CA ILE A 206 -2.63 -18.04 -2.00
C ILE A 206 -3.95 -18.51 -1.36
N LEU A 207 -5.08 -18.00 -1.85
CA LEU A 207 -6.40 -18.26 -1.25
C LEU A 207 -7.08 -19.54 -1.76
N ARG A 208 -6.77 -19.96 -3.00
CA ARG A 208 -7.47 -21.00 -3.76
C ARG A 208 -8.96 -20.67 -3.96
N GLY A 209 -9.69 -21.53 -4.70
CA GLY A 209 -11.09 -21.31 -5.02
C GLY A 209 -11.28 -20.48 -6.29
N GLU A 210 -12.07 -19.42 -6.25
CA GLU A 210 -12.43 -18.63 -7.44
C GLU A 210 -12.00 -17.17 -7.32
N LEU A 211 -11.59 -16.57 -8.43
CA LEU A 211 -11.38 -15.14 -8.58
C LEU A 211 -12.26 -14.61 -9.71
N TRP A 212 -13.14 -13.69 -9.34
CA TRP A 212 -14.02 -12.94 -10.22
C TRP A 212 -13.51 -11.50 -10.36
N VAL A 213 -13.46 -11.00 -11.58
CA VAL A 213 -13.09 -9.61 -11.89
C VAL A 213 -14.26 -8.95 -12.58
N ASN A 214 -14.80 -7.88 -12.01
CA ASN A 214 -15.97 -7.16 -12.52
C ASN A 214 -17.16 -8.09 -12.84
N GLY A 215 -17.40 -9.08 -11.97
CA GLY A 215 -18.47 -10.07 -12.14
C GLY A 215 -18.18 -11.19 -13.16
N SER A 216 -17.01 -11.20 -13.80
CA SER A 216 -16.58 -12.27 -14.70
C SER A 216 -15.62 -13.24 -14.00
N LEU A 217 -15.87 -14.54 -14.10
CA LEU A 217 -14.99 -15.57 -13.53
C LEU A 217 -13.70 -15.68 -14.35
N CYS A 218 -12.56 -15.38 -13.71
CA CYS A 218 -11.25 -15.34 -14.36
C CYS A 218 -10.38 -16.53 -13.98
N PHE A 219 -10.42 -16.94 -12.71
CA PHE A 219 -9.67 -18.09 -12.23
C PHE A 219 -10.54 -19.02 -11.39
N ARG A 220 -10.35 -20.34 -11.58
CA ARG A 220 -10.90 -21.39 -10.71
C ARG A 220 -9.82 -22.41 -10.43
N ASP A 221 -9.52 -22.61 -9.15
CA ASP A 221 -8.48 -23.50 -8.64
C ASP A 221 -7.07 -23.23 -9.18
N LYS A 222 -6.68 -23.89 -10.27
CA LYS A 222 -5.39 -23.70 -10.95
C LYS A 222 -5.53 -23.28 -12.41
N HIS A 223 -6.77 -23.14 -12.90
CA HIS A 223 -7.08 -22.93 -14.30
C HIS A 223 -7.51 -21.49 -14.55
N ILE A 224 -7.02 -20.93 -15.65
CA ILE A 224 -7.43 -19.64 -16.19
C ILE A 224 -8.66 -19.91 -17.06
N ILE A 225 -9.78 -19.24 -16.75
CA ILE A 225 -11.05 -19.44 -17.45
C ILE A 225 -11.24 -18.40 -18.56
N ARG A 226 -10.94 -17.12 -18.27
CA ARG A 226 -11.10 -16.02 -19.22
C ARG A 226 -10.02 -14.97 -19.02
N THR A 227 -9.55 -14.40 -20.13
CA THR A 227 -8.89 -13.10 -20.16
C THR A 227 -9.93 -12.03 -19.85
N PHE A 228 -9.52 -10.98 -19.14
CA PHE A 228 -10.38 -9.90 -18.73
C PHE A 228 -9.71 -8.57 -19.03
N ASP A 229 -10.53 -7.57 -19.38
CA ASP A 229 -10.09 -6.19 -19.42
C ASP A 229 -10.26 -5.58 -18.02
N PHE A 230 -9.21 -4.94 -17.54
CA PHE A 230 -9.09 -4.52 -16.16
C PHE A 230 -8.77 -3.03 -16.08
N ASP A 231 -9.77 -2.24 -15.70
CA ASP A 231 -9.53 -0.85 -15.34
C ASP A 231 -9.11 -0.76 -13.87
N PRO A 232 -7.84 -0.42 -13.57
CA PRO A 232 -7.37 -0.25 -12.20
C PRO A 232 -8.05 0.91 -11.46
N ARG A 233 -8.74 1.81 -12.17
CA ARG A 233 -9.49 2.92 -11.55
C ARG A 233 -10.90 2.55 -11.14
N ASP A 234 -11.44 1.48 -11.74
CA ASP A 234 -12.84 1.13 -11.62
C ASP A 234 -13.01 -0.39 -11.77
N GLY A 235 -12.54 -1.09 -10.73
CA GLY A 235 -12.58 -2.54 -10.69
C GLY A 235 -13.07 -3.06 -9.36
N GLU A 236 -13.71 -4.22 -9.43
CA GLU A 236 -14.00 -5.08 -8.29
C GLU A 236 -13.34 -6.44 -8.52
N LEU A 237 -12.54 -6.86 -7.54
CA LEU A 237 -11.96 -8.19 -7.47
C LEU A 237 -12.64 -8.94 -6.36
N HIS A 238 -13.32 -10.03 -6.69
CA HIS A 238 -14.01 -10.85 -5.72
C HIS A 238 -13.37 -12.24 -5.67
N PHE A 239 -12.77 -12.56 -4.53
CA PHE A 239 -12.20 -13.86 -4.21
C PHE A 239 -13.24 -14.68 -3.43
N VAL A 240 -13.52 -15.90 -3.90
CA VAL A 240 -14.28 -16.92 -3.17
C VAL A 240 -13.26 -17.96 -2.70
N ILE A 241 -13.18 -18.12 -1.40
CA ILE A 241 -12.15 -18.97 -0.79
C ILE A 241 -12.56 -20.43 -0.95
N GLY A 242 -11.67 -21.23 -1.54
CA GLY A 242 -11.87 -22.67 -1.68
C GLY A 242 -11.75 -23.38 -0.34
N GLU A 243 -12.56 -24.42 -0.11
CA GLU A 243 -12.43 -25.24 1.09
C GLU A 243 -11.04 -25.90 1.12
N ALA A 244 -10.37 -25.81 2.28
CA ALA A 244 -9.14 -26.56 2.50
C ALA A 244 -9.52 -28.04 2.50
N SER A 245 -9.13 -28.77 1.46
CA SER A 245 -9.25 -30.23 1.45
C SER A 245 -8.57 -30.76 2.71
N PRO A 246 -9.26 -31.52 3.58
CA PRO A 246 -8.61 -32.18 4.70
C PRO A 246 -7.65 -33.21 4.11
N GLY A 247 -6.36 -32.92 4.20
CA GLY A 247 -5.29 -33.88 3.96
C GLY A 247 -5.01 -34.67 5.23
#